data_AF-A0A160P0A5-F1
#
_entry.id   AF-A0A160P0A5-F1
#
_cell.length_a   1.000
_cell.length_b   1.000
_cell.length_c   1.000
_cell.angle_alpha   90.00
_cell.angle_beta   90.00
_cell.angle_gamma   90.00
#
_symmetry.space_group_name_H-M   'P 1'
#
loop_
_entity.id
_entity.type
_entity.pdbx_description
1 polymer ?
#
loop_
_entity_poly.entity_id
_entity_poly.type
_entity_poly.pdbx_seq_one_letter_code
_entity_poly.pdbx_strand_id
1 'polypeptide(L)'
;MTTTSTATVTLADLTRMLRESAGEEEGIDLDGDVIDTPFMELGYDSLALLQVIGEIQREYGIEIPDDAVVDAETPGALLALINAGRQ
;
A
#
# COMPACT_ATOMS: atom_id res chain seq x y z
N MET A 1 -0.62 5.77 27.73
CA MET A 1 0.74 5.77 27.14
C MET A 1 0.84 4.54 26.25
N THR A 2 0.47 4.66 24.99
CA THR A 2 0.65 3.58 24.01
C THR A 2 1.99 3.81 23.33
N THR A 3 2.89 2.85 23.52
CA THR A 3 4.22 2.79 22.90
C THR A 3 4.08 2.65 21.39
N THR A 4 4.48 3.69 20.65
CA THR A 4 4.67 3.65 19.20
C THR A 4 5.87 2.76 18.88
N SER A 5 5.62 1.53 18.43
CA SER A 5 6.69 0.64 17.94
C SER A 5 6.98 1.01 16.48
N THR A 6 8.18 1.53 16.21
CA THR A 6 8.73 1.88 14.89
C THR A 6 9.02 0.62 14.04
N ALA A 7 8.00 -0.19 13.78
CA ALA A 7 8.10 -1.29 12.82
C ALA A 7 7.88 -0.74 11.41
N THR A 8 8.88 -0.86 10.54
CA THR A 8 8.77 -0.57 9.09
C THR A 8 7.65 -1.41 8.48
N VAL A 9 6.84 -0.81 7.61
CA VAL A 9 5.81 -1.55 6.87
C VAL A 9 6.52 -2.49 5.91
N THR A 10 6.11 -3.76 5.91
CA THR A 10 6.64 -4.76 4.98
C THR A 10 5.68 -4.97 3.80
N LEU A 11 6.17 -5.59 2.73
CA LEU A 11 5.31 -5.95 1.60
C LEU A 11 4.11 -6.80 2.06
N ALA A 12 4.31 -7.74 2.98
CA ALA A 12 3.23 -8.56 3.52
C ALA A 12 2.15 -7.73 4.23
N ASP A 13 2.53 -6.68 4.98
CA ASP A 13 1.58 -5.76 5.58
C ASP A 13 0.81 -4.98 4.51
N LEU A 14 1.52 -4.45 3.50
CA LEU A 14 0.91 -3.69 2.39
C LEU A 14 -0.07 -4.57 1.60
N THR A 15 0.35 -5.77 1.24
CA THR A 15 -0.44 -6.80 0.57
C THR A 15 -1.70 -7.13 1.35
N ARG A 16 -1.58 -7.30 2.67
CA ARG A 16 -2.71 -7.55 3.55
C ARG A 16 -3.71 -6.38 3.51
N MET A 17 -3.22 -5.14 3.63
CA MET A 17 -4.07 -3.95 3.57
C MET A 17 -4.76 -3.79 2.22
N LEU A 18 -4.04 -3.99 1.11
CA LEU A 18 -4.61 -3.97 -0.24
C LEU A 18 -5.77 -4.95 -0.38
N ARG A 19 -5.64 -6.13 0.22
CA ARG A 19 -6.68 -7.16 0.23
C ARG A 19 -7.86 -6.79 1.14
N GLU A 20 -7.60 -6.19 2.30
CA GLU A 20 -8.64 -5.72 3.22
C GLU A 20 -9.44 -4.55 2.61
N SER A 21 -8.78 -3.61 1.92
CA SER A 21 -9.41 -2.43 1.34
C SER A 21 -10.08 -2.67 -0.03
N ALA A 22 -9.53 -3.54 -0.89
CA ALA A 22 -10.11 -3.81 -2.21
C ALA A 22 -11.32 -4.76 -2.20
N GLY A 23 -11.65 -5.31 -1.02
CA GLY A 23 -12.73 -6.28 -0.86
C GLY A 23 -12.27 -7.69 -1.21
N GLU A 24 -12.99 -8.66 -0.65
CA GLU A 24 -12.70 -10.09 -0.69
C GLU A 24 -12.89 -10.73 -2.09
N GLU A 25 -12.58 -10.03 -3.19
CA GLU A 25 -12.69 -10.56 -4.54
C GLU A 25 -11.36 -11.22 -4.96
N GLU A 26 -11.30 -12.51 -4.61
CA GLU A 26 -10.68 -13.60 -5.38
C GLU A 26 -9.27 -13.38 -5.97
N GLY A 27 -8.26 -13.86 -5.23
CA GLY A 27 -7.20 -14.65 -5.87
C GLY A 27 -6.00 -13.92 -6.45
N ILE A 28 -5.80 -12.63 -6.17
CA ILE A 28 -4.54 -11.96 -6.52
C ILE A 28 -3.44 -12.50 -5.60
N ASP A 29 -2.56 -13.34 -6.14
CA ASP A 29 -1.42 -13.91 -5.42
C ASP A 29 -0.35 -12.83 -5.23
N LEU A 30 -0.58 -11.99 -4.22
CA LEU A 30 0.34 -10.95 -3.78
C LEU A 30 1.45 -11.47 -2.84
N ASP A 31 1.52 -12.80 -2.66
CA ASP A 31 2.52 -13.50 -1.85
C ASP A 31 3.83 -13.74 -2.63
N GLY A 32 3.81 -13.55 -3.95
CA GLY A 32 4.95 -13.69 -4.85
C GLY A 32 5.80 -12.41 -5.04
N ASP A 33 6.58 -12.40 -6.12
CA ASP A 33 7.44 -11.27 -6.53
C ASP A 33 6.61 -10.13 -7.17
N VAL A 34 5.62 -9.63 -6.44
CA VAL A 34 4.73 -8.55 -6.90
C VAL A 34 5.31 -7.16 -6.65
N ILE A 35 6.47 -7.07 -6.00
CA ILE A 35 7.08 -5.81 -5.59
C ILE A 35 7.43 -4.90 -6.80
N ASP A 36 7.83 -5.51 -7.90
CA ASP A 36 8.10 -4.87 -9.19
C ASP A 36 6.93 -5.02 -10.18
N THR A 37 5.83 -5.66 -9.77
CA THR A 37 4.65 -5.85 -10.61
C THR A 37 3.72 -4.65 -10.49
N PRO A 38 3.31 -4.03 -11.61
CA PRO A 38 2.35 -2.93 -11.60
C PRO A 38 1.01 -3.36 -11.02
N PHE A 39 0.38 -2.48 -10.26
CA PHE A 39 -0.97 -2.70 -9.73
C PHE A 39 -2.00 -3.01 -10.82
N MET A 40 -1.89 -2.38 -11.98
CA MET A 40 -2.76 -2.64 -13.12
C MET A 40 -2.64 -4.10 -13.63
N GLU A 41 -1.44 -4.68 -13.61
CA GLU A 41 -1.21 -6.09 -13.98
C GLU A 41 -1.76 -7.05 -12.92
N LEU A 42 -1.81 -6.60 -11.67
CA LEU A 42 -2.40 -7.32 -10.54
C LEU A 42 -3.94 -7.22 -10.53
N GLY A 43 -4.54 -6.40 -11.40
CA GLY A 43 -5.99 -6.17 -11.45
C GLY A 43 -6.49 -5.03 -10.55
N TYR A 44 -5.58 -4.20 -10.03
CA TYR A 44 -5.93 -3.01 -9.27
C TYR A 44 -6.00 -1.78 -10.18
N ASP A 45 -7.17 -1.14 -10.22
CA ASP A 45 -7.35 0.14 -10.86
C ASP A 45 -6.81 1.30 -10.00
N SER A 46 -6.43 2.40 -10.66
CA SER A 46 -5.95 3.63 -10.00
C SER A 46 -6.92 4.15 -8.92
N LEU A 47 -8.24 4.01 -9.12
CA LEU A 47 -9.25 4.39 -8.12
C LEU A 47 -9.22 3.49 -6.86
N ALA A 48 -8.99 2.18 -7.03
CA ALA A 48 -8.87 1.26 -5.91
C ALA A 48 -7.61 1.58 -5.09
N LEU A 49 -6.49 1.89 -5.77
CA LEU A 49 -5.26 2.31 -5.13
C LEU A 49 -5.42 3.59 -4.31
N LEU A 50 -6.06 4.62 -4.88
CA LEU A 50 -6.32 5.87 -4.15
C LEU A 50 -7.15 5.64 -2.88
N GLN A 51 -8.12 4.73 -2.92
CA GLN A 51 -8.91 4.35 -1.74
C GLN A 51 -8.06 3.64 -0.68
N VAL A 52 -7.27 2.64 -1.09
CA VAL A 52 -6.35 1.92 -0.19
C VAL A 52 -5.37 2.89 0.46
N ILE A 53 -4.80 3.81 -0.33
CA ILE A 53 -3.81 4.76 0.16
C ILE A 53 -4.43 5.77 1.12
N GLY A 54 -5.65 6.24 0.84
CA GLY A 54 -6.40 7.05 1.79
C GLY A 54 -6.64 6.33 3.12
N GLU A 55 -6.89 5.02 3.08
CA GLU A 55 -7.04 4.19 4.29
C GLU A 55 -5.71 4.03 5.04
N ILE A 56 -4.62 3.71 4.34
CA ILE A 56 -3.27 3.62 4.91
C ILE A 56 -2.86 4.94 5.57
N GLN A 57 -3.07 6.07 4.89
CA GLN A 57 -2.78 7.39 5.47
C GLN A 57 -3.53 7.61 6.78
N ARG A 58 -4.80 7.20 6.84
CA ARG A 58 -5.64 7.34 8.04
C ARG A 58 -5.27 6.36 9.16
N GLU A 59 -4.89 5.13 8.81
CA GLU A 59 -4.51 4.08 9.75
C GLU A 59 -3.13 4.33 10.37
N TYR A 60 -2.14 4.68 9.54
CA TYR A 60 -0.77 4.95 9.98
C TYR A 60 -0.54 6.39 10.40
N GLY A 61 -1.48 7.30 10.11
CA GLY A 61 -1.34 8.72 10.41
C GLY A 61 -0.24 9.40 9.60
N ILE A 62 -0.06 8.99 8.34
CA ILE A 62 0.92 9.55 7.41
C ILE A 62 0.23 10.36 6.32
N GLU A 63 0.99 11.30 5.73
CA GLU A 63 0.54 12.10 4.60
C GLU A 63 1.42 11.73 3.39
N ILE A 64 0.80 11.18 2.35
CA ILE A 64 1.47 10.83 1.10
C ILE A 64 0.89 11.75 0.01
N PRO A 65 1.72 12.55 -0.68
CA PRO A 65 1.24 13.42 -1.74
C PRO A 65 0.67 12.60 -2.90
N ASP A 66 -0.48 13.01 -3.44
CA ASP A 66 -1.16 12.32 -4.54
C ASP A 66 -0.26 12.14 -5.78
N ASP A 67 0.65 13.09 -6.03
CA ASP A 67 1.62 13.01 -7.12
C ASP A 67 2.55 11.79 -6.97
N ALA A 68 3.06 11.56 -5.75
CA ALA A 68 3.88 10.40 -5.45
C ALA A 68 3.08 9.09 -5.51
N VAL A 69 1.79 9.13 -5.17
CA VAL A 69 0.89 7.99 -5.33
C VAL A 69 0.72 7.61 -6.80
N VAL A 70 0.56 8.61 -7.66
CA VAL A 70 0.46 8.39 -9.12
C VAL A 70 1.76 7.82 -9.69
N ASP A 71 2.93 8.26 -9.19
CA ASP A 71 4.22 7.67 -9.53
C ASP A 71 4.41 6.25 -8.94
N ALA A 72 3.73 5.92 -7.85
CA ALA A 72 3.80 4.62 -7.18
C ALA A 72 2.87 3.58 -7.81
N GLU A 73 3.20 3.18 -9.03
CA GLU A 73 2.45 2.17 -9.79
C GLU A 73 2.73 0.73 -9.33
N THR A 74 3.70 0.52 -8.45
CA THR A 74 4.08 -0.81 -7.91
C THR A 74 3.99 -0.86 -6.38
N PRO A 75 3.76 -2.05 -5.80
CA PRO A 75 3.79 -2.25 -4.35
C PRO A 75 5.11 -1.80 -3.73
N GLY A 76 6.26 -2.03 -4.40
CA GLY A 76 7.56 -1.59 -3.91
C GLY A 76 7.69 -0.08 -3.80
N ALA A 77 7.21 0.66 -4.81
CA ALA A 77 7.21 2.11 -4.79
C ALA A 77 6.29 2.65 -3.67
N LEU A 78 5.09 2.09 -3.54
CA LEU A 78 4.15 2.51 -2.50
C LEU A 78 4.69 2.21 -1.10
N LEU A 79 5.31 1.05 -0.91
CA LEU A 79 5.96 0.66 0.35
C LEU A 79 7.07 1.64 0.74
N ALA A 80 7.86 2.10 -0.24
CA ALA A 80 8.90 3.09 -0.01
C ALA A 80 8.31 4.42 0.43
N LEU A 81 7.21 4.88 -0.19
CA LEU A 81 6.52 6.11 0.21
C LEU A 81 5.95 6.03 1.63
N ILE A 82 5.31 4.92 1.97
CA ILE A 82 4.75 4.70 3.31
C ILE A 82 5.86 4.76 4.35
N ASN A 83 6.98 4.07 4.12
CA ASN A 83 8.10 4.10 5.06
C ASN A 83 8.80 5.47 5.10
N ALA A 84 8.84 6.22 4.00
CA ALA A 84 9.38 7.57 3.95
C ALA A 84 8.50 8.61 4.67
N GLY A 85 7.18 8.43 4.70
CA GLY A 85 6.22 9.33 5.38
C GLY A 85 6.12 9.15 6.89
N ARG A 86 6.71 8.09 7.46
CA ARG A 86 6.68 7.77 8.90
C ARG A 86 7.84 8.38 9.71
N GLN A 87 8.62 9.28 9.11
CA GLN A 87 9.85 9.87 9.66
C GLN A 87 9.60 11.09 10.55
#